data_AF-A0A437SFW9-F1
#
_entry.id   AF-A0A437SFW9-F1
#
_cell.length_a   1.000
_cell.length_b   1.000
_cell.length_c   1.000
_cell.angle_alpha   90.00
_cell.angle_beta   90.00
_cell.angle_gamma   90.00
#
_symmetry.space_group_name_H-M   'P 1'
#
loop_
_entity.id
_entity.type
_entity.pdbx_description
1 polymer ?
#
loop_
_entity_poly.entity_id
_entity_poly.type
_entity_poly.pdbx_seq_one_letter_code
_entity_poly.pdbx_strand_id
1 'polypeptide(L)'
;MQLRKNKSIVIPGILACCSFMIGAPCSAAALPAGKNIIDYSSRQVVEESQDQLGSSTSYQYTGSEWLDITQVFQKNNTVYLRLAPEGAMDAPGPLVLPKKMSDLFLKNTNNLKGWYMYKYMRYINYPHVQELRFDFYDKNQQYQGTASTTYWLP
;
A
#
# COMPACT_ATOMS: atom_id res chain seq x y z
N MET A 1 -60.97 2.08 -6.68
CA MET A 1 -59.60 2.07 -7.24
C MET A 1 -59.28 3.50 -7.66
N GLN A 2 -58.35 4.17 -6.96
CA GLN A 2 -58.05 5.59 -7.11
C GLN A 2 -57.09 5.84 -8.27
N LEU A 3 -57.41 6.79 -9.15
CA LEU A 3 -56.46 7.35 -10.11
C LEU A 3 -56.22 8.81 -9.72
N ARG A 4 -55.09 9.09 -9.04
CA ARG A 4 -54.66 10.47 -8.74
C ARG A 4 -53.56 10.87 -9.72
N LYS A 5 -53.86 11.92 -10.48
CA LYS A 5 -52.97 12.67 -11.39
C LYS A 5 -51.78 13.20 -10.61
N ASN A 6 -50.56 13.08 -11.15
CA ASN A 6 -49.43 13.92 -10.75
C ASN A 6 -48.76 14.54 -11.98
N LYS A 7 -48.56 15.85 -11.86
CA LYS A 7 -48.10 16.80 -12.87
C LYS A 7 -46.63 16.56 -13.22
N SER A 8 -46.34 16.72 -14.51
CA SER A 8 -45.01 16.89 -15.08
C SER A 8 -44.37 18.19 -14.56
N ILE A 9 -43.13 18.11 -14.05
CA ILE A 9 -42.29 19.28 -13.78
C ILE A 9 -41.09 19.20 -14.72
N VAL A 10 -41.04 20.18 -15.61
CA VAL A 10 -39.93 20.55 -16.48
C VAL A 10 -38.99 21.44 -15.67
N ILE A 11 -37.69 21.14 -15.67
CA ILE A 11 -36.65 22.06 -15.18
C ILE A 11 -35.76 22.45 -16.37
N PRO A 12 -35.64 23.74 -16.72
CA PRO A 12 -34.83 24.21 -17.84
C PRO A 12 -33.45 24.76 -17.41
N GLY A 13 -32.46 24.63 -18.31
CA GLY A 13 -31.19 25.38 -18.33
C GLY A 13 -30.17 24.96 -17.26
N ILE A 14 -28.84 24.98 -17.47
CA ILE A 14 -28.06 25.97 -18.21
C ILE A 14 -26.79 25.30 -18.79
N LEU A 15 -26.43 25.80 -19.97
CA LEU A 15 -25.33 25.48 -20.87
C LEU A 15 -24.02 26.17 -20.44
N ALA A 16 -22.87 25.52 -20.67
CA ALA A 16 -21.52 26.09 -20.85
C ALA A 16 -20.87 26.76 -19.60
N CYS A 17 -19.55 26.80 -19.39
CA CYS A 17 -18.42 26.87 -20.32
C CYS A 17 -17.17 26.17 -19.76
N CYS A 18 -16.44 25.47 -20.61
CA CYS A 18 -15.00 25.26 -20.49
C CYS A 18 -14.28 26.61 -20.52
N SER A 19 -13.34 26.83 -19.60
CA SER A 19 -12.19 27.74 -19.77
C SER A 19 -11.12 27.40 -18.73
N PHE A 20 -10.14 26.60 -19.14
CA PHE A 20 -8.84 26.55 -18.48
C PHE A 20 -8.10 27.84 -18.85
N MET A 21 -7.89 28.73 -17.89
CA MET A 21 -7.00 29.89 -18.08
C MET A 21 -5.61 29.50 -17.58
N ILE A 22 -4.77 29.11 -18.53
CA ILE A 22 -3.30 29.20 -18.43
C ILE A 22 -2.96 30.68 -18.65
N GLY A 23 -2.16 31.27 -17.76
CA GLY A 23 -1.62 32.62 -17.92
C GLY A 23 -0.45 32.90 -16.97
N ALA A 24 0.78 32.74 -17.47
CA ALA A 24 1.96 33.52 -17.05
C ALA A 24 2.17 34.64 -18.10
N PRO A 25 3.08 35.65 -17.98
CA PRO A 25 4.21 35.81 -17.05
C PRO A 25 4.49 37.29 -16.58
N CYS A 26 5.68 37.51 -15.99
CA CYS A 26 6.47 38.77 -15.92
C CYS A 26 6.06 39.85 -14.87
N SER A 27 6.96 40.59 -14.18
CA SER A 27 8.34 41.01 -14.50
C SER A 27 9.21 41.34 -13.27
N ALA A 28 10.53 41.07 -13.41
CA ALA A 28 11.74 41.90 -13.16
C ALA A 28 11.96 42.63 -11.79
N ALA A 29 13.15 42.87 -11.25
CA ALA A 29 14.56 42.72 -11.67
C ALA A 29 15.49 42.71 -10.44
N ALA A 30 16.67 42.07 -10.54
CA ALA A 30 17.97 42.61 -10.11
C ALA A 30 19.09 41.57 -10.36
N LEU A 31 20.02 41.91 -11.25
CA LEU A 31 21.34 41.26 -11.37
C LEU A 31 22.26 41.78 -10.27
N PRO A 32 23.34 41.03 -9.93
CA PRO A 32 24.62 41.51 -10.45
C PRO A 32 25.51 40.41 -11.04
N ALA A 33 26.42 40.92 -11.86
CA ALA A 33 27.45 40.25 -12.63
C ALA A 33 28.41 39.40 -11.78
N GLY A 34 28.83 38.26 -12.33
CA GLY A 34 29.82 37.39 -11.73
C GLY A 34 30.27 36.29 -12.69
N LYS A 35 31.09 36.69 -13.66
CA LYS A 35 31.83 35.83 -14.58
C LYS A 35 32.60 34.77 -13.78
N ASN A 36 32.40 33.48 -14.03
CA ASN A 36 33.49 32.49 -13.96
C ASN A 36 33.14 31.23 -14.74
N ILE A 37 34.02 30.95 -15.69
CA ILE A 37 34.08 29.78 -16.54
C ILE A 37 34.62 28.64 -15.66
N ILE A 38 33.91 27.52 -15.56
CA ILE A 38 34.48 26.27 -15.02
C ILE A 38 34.16 25.13 -16.01
N ASP A 39 35.18 24.91 -16.83
CA ASP A 39 35.69 23.65 -17.38
C ASP A 39 34.83 22.38 -17.21
N TYR A 40 34.32 21.87 -18.33
CA TYR A 40 33.77 20.53 -18.47
C TYR A 40 34.93 19.51 -18.55
N SER A 41 35.51 19.14 -17.41
CA SER A 41 36.36 17.96 -17.36
C SER A 41 36.50 17.43 -15.93
N SER A 42 35.69 16.44 -15.60
CA SER A 42 36.07 15.37 -14.67
C SER A 42 35.07 14.25 -14.82
N ARG A 43 35.49 13.20 -15.54
CA ARG A 43 34.94 11.86 -15.40
C ARG A 43 35.06 11.47 -13.92
N GLN A 44 34.01 11.70 -13.15
CA GLN A 44 33.82 10.93 -11.92
C GLN A 44 33.36 9.55 -12.37
N VAL A 45 34.32 8.64 -12.46
CA VAL A 45 34.06 7.23 -12.20
C VAL A 45 33.61 7.20 -10.75
N VAL A 46 32.29 7.17 -10.54
CA VAL A 46 31.73 6.78 -9.25
C VAL A 46 32.06 5.30 -9.13
N GLU A 47 33.19 5.02 -8.51
CA GLU A 47 33.44 3.75 -7.86
C GLU A 47 32.38 3.68 -6.75
N GLU A 48 31.26 3.01 -7.06
CA GLU A 48 30.22 2.69 -6.09
C GLU A 48 30.88 1.90 -4.95
N SER A 49 31.24 2.62 -3.90
CA SER A 49 31.61 2.07 -2.60
C SER A 49 30.53 1.07 -2.20
N GLN A 50 30.91 -0.20 -2.15
CA GLN A 50 30.10 -1.34 -1.71
C GLN A 50 29.78 -1.30 -0.20
N ASP A 51 29.70 -0.12 0.40
CA ASP A 51 29.48 0.08 1.84
C ASP A 51 28.17 0.84 2.13
N GLN A 52 27.08 0.53 1.41
CA GLN A 52 25.73 0.80 1.89
C GLN A 52 25.07 -0.47 2.42
N LEU A 53 25.67 -1.02 3.47
CA LEU A 53 25.00 -1.89 4.44
C LEU A 53 23.94 -1.05 5.18
N GLY A 54 22.85 -0.72 4.49
CA GLY A 54 21.82 0.19 4.99
C GLY A 54 20.80 0.68 3.97
N SER A 55 20.79 0.17 2.72
CA SER A 55 19.69 0.43 1.79
C SER A 55 18.46 -0.35 2.23
N SER A 56 17.65 0.23 3.12
CA SER A 56 16.29 -0.26 3.38
C SER A 56 15.50 -0.08 2.10
N THR A 57 15.45 -1.12 1.26
CA THR A 57 14.56 -1.14 0.10
C THR A 57 13.14 -0.83 0.57
N SER A 58 12.50 0.13 -0.11
CA SER A 58 11.11 0.48 0.17
C SER A 58 10.22 -0.72 -0.11
N TYR A 59 9.17 -0.89 0.70
CA TYR A 59 8.14 -1.88 0.42
C TYR A 59 7.49 -1.60 -0.94
N GLN A 60 7.40 -2.64 -1.76
CA GLN A 60 6.67 -2.65 -3.02
C GLN A 60 5.27 -3.21 -2.76
N TYR A 61 4.25 -2.52 -3.24
CA TYR A 61 2.87 -3.02 -3.19
C TYR A 61 2.72 -4.21 -4.15
N THR A 62 2.19 -5.33 -3.66
CA THR A 62 2.03 -6.56 -4.44
C THR A 62 0.57 -6.92 -4.70
N GLY A 63 -0.37 -6.26 -4.04
CA GLY A 63 -1.79 -6.47 -4.26
C GLY A 63 -2.61 -6.29 -3.00
N SER A 64 -3.92 -6.47 -3.10
CA SER A 64 -4.82 -6.39 -1.96
C SER A 64 -6.05 -7.27 -2.16
N GLU A 65 -6.62 -7.74 -1.06
CA GLU A 65 -7.74 -8.68 -1.10
C GLU A 65 -8.60 -8.58 0.16
N TRP A 66 -9.84 -9.09 0.07
CA TRP A 66 -10.66 -9.33 1.24
C TRP A 66 -10.05 -10.45 2.08
N LEU A 67 -10.03 -10.26 3.40
CA LEU A 67 -9.54 -11.27 4.33
C LEU A 67 -10.47 -12.49 4.29
N ASP A 68 -9.95 -13.61 3.81
CA ASP A 68 -10.63 -14.89 3.87
C ASP A 68 -10.47 -15.49 5.28
N ILE A 69 -11.55 -15.46 6.07
CA ILE A 69 -11.57 -15.99 7.43
C ILE A 69 -11.26 -17.50 7.46
N THR A 70 -11.53 -18.23 6.37
CA THR A 70 -11.21 -19.67 6.31
C THR A 70 -9.70 -19.94 6.30
N GLN A 71 -8.89 -18.93 5.96
CA GLN A 71 -7.43 -18.97 6.06
C GLN A 71 -6.93 -18.56 7.45
N VAL A 72 -7.78 -18.12 8.36
CA VAL A 72 -7.40 -17.72 9.73
C VAL A 72 -7.59 -18.90 10.68
N PHE A 73 -6.55 -19.25 11.43
CA PHE A 73 -6.58 -20.39 12.34
C PHE A 73 -5.86 -20.09 13.66
N GLN A 74 -6.18 -20.86 14.71
CA GLN A 74 -5.55 -20.75 16.02
C GLN A 74 -4.62 -21.94 16.28
N LYS A 75 -3.44 -21.67 16.82
CA LYS A 75 -2.50 -22.70 17.33
C LYS A 75 -1.80 -22.16 18.58
N ASN A 76 -1.74 -22.93 19.65
CA ASN A 76 -1.07 -22.56 20.91
C ASN A 76 -1.48 -21.15 21.42
N ASN A 77 -2.78 -20.88 21.42
CA ASN A 77 -3.35 -19.58 21.81
C ASN A 77 -2.92 -18.37 20.95
N THR A 78 -2.27 -18.60 19.81
CA THR A 78 -1.90 -17.57 18.84
C THR A 78 -2.77 -17.72 17.59
N VAL A 79 -3.23 -16.61 17.03
CA VAL A 79 -4.03 -16.59 15.81
C VAL A 79 -3.13 -16.23 14.63
N TYR A 80 -3.28 -17.01 13.56
CA TYR A 80 -2.45 -16.91 12.37
C TYR A 80 -3.32 -16.76 11.12
N LEU A 81 -2.76 -16.09 10.11
CA LEU A 81 -3.22 -16.14 8.73
C LEU A 81 -2.37 -17.15 7.96
N ARG A 82 -3.01 -18.11 7.32
CA ARG A 82 -2.39 -19.06 6.40
C ARG A 82 -1.99 -18.32 5.12
N LEU A 83 -0.70 -18.34 4.79
CA LEU A 83 -0.17 -17.74 3.56
C LEU A 83 0.02 -18.74 2.41
N ALA A 84 0.10 -20.02 2.74
CA ALA A 84 0.27 -21.12 1.79
C ALA A 84 -0.46 -22.37 2.29
N PRO A 85 -0.80 -23.33 1.41
CA PRO A 85 -1.34 -24.62 1.82
C PRO A 85 -0.46 -25.31 2.87
N GLU A 86 -1.10 -26.06 3.76
CA GLU A 86 -0.38 -26.83 4.77
C GLU A 86 0.49 -27.91 4.11
N GLY A 87 1.75 -28.01 4.52
CA GLY A 87 2.72 -28.92 3.92
C GLY A 87 3.33 -28.43 2.60
N ALA A 88 3.00 -27.22 2.12
CA ALA A 88 3.67 -26.64 0.97
C ALA A 88 5.18 -26.50 1.24
N MET A 89 5.99 -27.09 0.36
CA MET A 89 7.43 -26.86 0.32
C MET A 89 7.72 -25.49 -0.26
N ASP A 90 8.82 -24.88 0.19
CA ASP A 90 9.34 -23.61 -0.33
C ASP A 90 8.28 -22.50 -0.34
N ALA A 91 7.50 -22.39 0.74
CA ALA A 91 6.44 -21.39 0.89
C ALA A 91 6.57 -20.62 2.21
N PRO A 92 6.07 -19.38 2.30
CA PRO A 92 6.08 -18.63 3.54
C PRO A 92 5.27 -19.34 4.63
N GLY A 93 5.82 -19.34 5.84
CA GLY A 93 5.11 -19.81 7.02
C GLY A 93 3.87 -18.95 7.33
N PRO A 94 2.98 -19.42 8.22
CA PRO A 94 1.81 -18.67 8.60
C PRO A 94 2.18 -17.35 9.30
N LEU A 95 1.39 -16.32 9.04
CA LEU A 95 1.59 -14.98 9.57
C LEU A 95 0.88 -14.82 10.91
N VAL A 96 1.59 -14.40 11.96
CA VAL A 96 0.95 -14.05 13.24
C VAL A 96 0.09 -12.81 13.06
N LEU A 97 -1.19 -12.87 13.45
CA LEU A 97 -2.07 -11.72 13.36
C LEU A 97 -1.82 -10.69 14.48
N PRO A 98 -2.03 -9.39 14.21
CA PRO A 98 -1.98 -8.35 15.24
C PRO A 98 -2.88 -8.68 16.43
N LYS A 99 -2.44 -8.38 17.65
CA LYS A 99 -3.15 -8.75 18.89
C LYS A 99 -4.63 -8.38 18.87
N LYS A 100 -4.98 -7.16 18.41
CA LYS A 100 -6.38 -6.70 18.29
C LYS A 100 -7.22 -7.63 17.42
N MET A 101 -6.67 -8.08 16.29
CA MET A 101 -7.35 -9.02 15.39
C MET A 101 -7.48 -10.40 16.02
N SER A 102 -6.41 -10.88 16.66
CA SER A 102 -6.41 -12.15 17.39
C SER A 102 -7.49 -12.16 18.47
N ASP A 103 -7.57 -11.10 19.30
CA ASP A 103 -8.58 -10.97 20.35
C ASP A 103 -10.01 -10.97 19.77
N LEU A 104 -10.22 -10.29 18.64
CA LEU A 104 -11.52 -10.26 17.94
C LEU A 104 -11.91 -11.64 17.39
N PHE A 105 -10.97 -12.35 16.77
CA PHE A 105 -11.19 -13.68 16.22
C PHE A 105 -11.52 -14.70 17.31
N LEU A 106 -10.77 -14.68 18.42
CA LEU A 106 -10.99 -15.55 19.58
C LEU A 106 -12.36 -15.32 20.22
N LYS A 107 -12.87 -14.08 20.20
CA LYS A 107 -14.21 -13.76 20.69
C LYS A 107 -15.31 -14.29 19.76
N ASN A 108 -15.15 -14.09 18.46
CA ASN A 108 -16.04 -14.62 17.42
C ASN A 108 -15.32 -14.51 16.07
N THR A 109 -15.17 -15.63 15.37
CA THR A 109 -14.46 -15.69 14.08
C THR A 109 -15.06 -14.75 13.02
N ASN A 110 -16.38 -14.53 13.06
CA ASN A 110 -17.08 -13.64 12.13
C ASN A 110 -16.76 -12.15 12.35
N ASN A 111 -16.10 -11.76 13.45
CA ASN A 111 -15.72 -10.37 13.67
C ASN A 111 -14.72 -9.84 12.64
N LEU A 112 -13.99 -10.74 11.99
CA LEU A 112 -13.07 -10.42 10.90
C LEU A 112 -13.74 -10.40 9.51
N LYS A 113 -15.05 -10.66 9.43
CA LYS A 113 -15.76 -10.72 8.14
C LYS A 113 -15.81 -9.34 7.49
N GLY A 114 -15.46 -9.30 6.20
CA GLY A 114 -15.42 -8.06 5.43
C GLY A 114 -14.24 -7.17 5.79
N TRP A 115 -13.21 -7.70 6.44
CA TRP A 115 -11.93 -7.00 6.58
C TRP A 115 -11.14 -7.09 5.28
N TYR A 116 -10.22 -6.14 5.09
CA TYR A 116 -9.42 -6.01 3.88
C TYR A 116 -7.94 -5.99 4.22
N MET A 117 -7.10 -6.48 3.31
CA MET A 117 -5.66 -6.60 3.51
C MET A 117 -4.90 -6.06 2.30
N TYR A 118 -3.93 -5.19 2.55
CA TYR A 118 -2.94 -4.77 1.56
C TYR A 118 -1.65 -5.55 1.76
N LYS A 119 -1.08 -6.04 0.66
CA LYS A 119 0.12 -6.88 0.63
C LYS A 119 1.28 -6.07 0.07
N TYR A 120 2.42 -6.23 0.71
CA TYR A 120 3.67 -5.62 0.32
C TYR A 120 4.81 -6.61 0.43
N MET A 121 5.88 -6.34 -0.30
CA MET A 121 7.12 -7.10 -0.20
C MET A 121 8.33 -6.18 -0.25
N ARG A 122 9.44 -6.60 0.36
CA ARG A 122 10.77 -6.04 0.08
C ARG A 122 11.82 -7.12 0.21
N TYR A 123 12.97 -6.92 -0.43
CA TYR A 123 14.13 -7.77 -0.21
C TYR A 123 14.93 -7.24 0.99
N ILE A 124 15.12 -8.08 2.01
CA ILE A 124 16.06 -7.81 3.09
C ILE A 124 17.47 -8.21 2.66
N ASN A 125 17.58 -9.28 1.86
CA ASN A 125 18.83 -9.71 1.22
C ASN A 125 18.49 -10.18 -0.19
N TYR A 126 18.84 -9.40 -1.21
CA TYR A 126 18.49 -9.73 -2.59
C TYR A 126 19.43 -10.78 -3.17
N PRO A 127 18.94 -11.79 -3.91
CA PRO A 127 17.52 -12.14 -4.12
C PRO A 127 16.96 -13.09 -3.04
N HIS A 128 17.77 -13.57 -2.10
CA HIS A 128 17.46 -14.76 -1.30
C HIS A 128 16.43 -14.59 -0.18
N VAL A 129 16.26 -13.39 0.36
CA VAL A 129 15.41 -13.16 1.54
C VAL A 129 14.48 -12.00 1.30
N GLN A 130 13.19 -12.29 1.39
CA GLN A 130 12.13 -11.29 1.32
C GLN A 130 11.38 -11.18 2.64
N GLU A 131 10.90 -9.98 2.92
CA GLU A 131 9.90 -9.74 3.95
C GLU A 131 8.56 -9.46 3.29
N LEU A 132 7.56 -10.24 3.66
CA LEU A 132 6.16 -10.03 3.30
C LEU A 132 5.51 -9.21 4.40
N ARG A 133 4.85 -8.12 4.03
CA ARG A 133 4.12 -7.25 4.96
C ARG A 133 2.65 -7.16 4.57
N PHE A 134 1.80 -7.16 5.57
CA PHE A 134 0.36 -7.15 5.42
C PHE A 134 -0.24 -6.08 6.33
N ASP A 135 -0.94 -5.13 5.72
CA ASP A 135 -1.64 -4.06 6.43
C ASP A 135 -3.13 -4.38 6.43
N PHE A 136 -3.73 -4.45 7.62
CA PHE A 136 -5.11 -4.88 7.81
C PHE A 136 -6.03 -3.70 8.07
N TYR A 137 -7.20 -3.73 7.43
CA TYR A 137 -8.24 -2.73 7.53
C TYR A 137 -9.56 -3.41 7.87
N ASP A 138 -10.36 -2.78 8.73
CA ASP A 138 -11.69 -3.29 9.04
C ASP A 138 -12.69 -3.03 7.89
N LYS A 139 -13.94 -3.48 8.07
CA LYS A 139 -15.03 -3.27 7.11
C LYS A 139 -15.35 -1.80 6.79
N ASN A 140 -14.91 -0.88 7.64
CA ASN A 140 -15.07 0.57 7.46
C ASN A 140 -13.80 1.20 6.86
N GLN A 141 -12.85 0.39 6.38
CA GLN A 141 -11.54 0.81 5.88
C GLN A 141 -10.70 1.56 6.91
N GLN A 142 -10.90 1.28 8.21
CA GLN A 142 -10.03 1.81 9.25
C GLN A 142 -8.86 0.86 9.45
N TYR A 143 -7.64 1.38 9.44
CA TYR A 143 -6.42 0.61 9.69
C TYR A 143 -6.42 -0.01 11.10
N GLN A 144 -6.06 -1.30 11.19
CA GLN A 144 -6.15 -2.11 12.41
C GLN A 144 -4.80 -2.69 12.85
N GLY A 145 -3.79 -2.61 12.01
CA GLY A 145 -2.45 -3.09 12.33
C GLY A 145 -1.72 -3.62 11.11
N THR A 146 -0.44 -3.89 11.32
CA THR A 146 0.46 -4.51 10.35
C THR A 146 0.98 -5.80 10.94
N ALA A 147 1.18 -6.82 10.10
CA ALA A 147 2.04 -7.96 10.42
C ALA A 147 3.01 -8.22 9.28
N SER A 148 4.20 -8.71 9.60
CA SER A 148 5.18 -9.13 8.61
C SER A 148 5.75 -10.51 8.93
N THR A 149 6.29 -11.16 7.90
CA THR A 149 7.03 -12.41 8.03
C THR A 149 8.17 -12.44 7.02
N THR A 150 9.29 -13.01 7.41
CA THR A 150 10.45 -13.22 6.54
C THR A 150 10.33 -14.58 5.88
N TYR A 151 10.67 -14.65 4.61
CA TYR A 151 10.68 -15.87 3.83
C TYR A 151 11.93 -15.95 2.95
N TRP A 152 12.53 -17.13 2.95
CA TRP A 152 13.72 -17.47 2.18
C TRP A 152 13.28 -18.04 0.84
N LEU A 153 13.68 -17.40 -0.25
CA LEU A 153 13.47 -17.96 -1.58
C LEU A 153 14.36 -19.19 -1.76
N PRO A 154 13.85 -20.25 -2.41
CA PRO A 154 14.62 -21.46 -2.70
C PRO A 154 15.80 -21.20 -3.64
#